data_AF-A0A7U9SIM0-F1
#
_entry.id   AF-A0A7U9SIM0-F1
#
_cell.length_a   1.000
_cell.length_b   1.000
_cell.length_c   1.000
_cell.angle_alpha   90.00
_cell.angle_beta   90.00
_cell.angle_gamma   90.00
#
_symmetry.space_group_name_H-M   'P 1'
#
loop_
_entity.id
_entity.type
_entity.pdbx_description
1 polymer ?
#
loop_
_entity_poly.entity_id
_entity_poly.type
_entity_poly.pdbx_seq_one_letter_code
_entity_poly.pdbx_strand_id
1 'polypeptide(L)'
;MILNLASKEYSKCIEKYLEPEDTYITCIFGEWKKGKVVQKGTQAKMARGEMVRFMGEKGILNVEELCGFDRLGYHFEEELSSDKEYVFIRN
;
A
#
# COMPACT_ATOMS: atom_id res chain seq x y z
N MET A 1 14.35 -4.96 -1.45
CA MET A 1 12.89 -4.81 -1.26
C MET A 1 12.52 -3.34 -1.30
N ILE A 2 11.47 -3.01 -2.04
CA ILE A 2 10.96 -1.67 -2.25
C ILE A 2 9.45 -1.68 -1.95
N LEU A 3 9.03 -0.85 -1.00
CA LEU A 3 7.61 -0.61 -0.73
C LEU A 3 7.15 0.65 -1.45
N ASN A 4 6.28 0.48 -2.43
CA ASN A 4 5.73 1.56 -3.23
C ASN A 4 4.50 2.20 -2.58
N LEU A 5 4.71 3.38 -2.02
CA LEU A 5 3.67 4.29 -1.52
C LEU A 5 3.48 5.51 -2.44
N ALA A 6 4.11 5.54 -3.61
CA ALA A 6 4.06 6.66 -4.53
C ALA A 6 2.76 6.68 -5.36
N SER A 7 2.46 7.80 -6.02
CA SER A 7 1.39 7.82 -7.03
C SER A 7 1.83 7.01 -8.25
N LYS A 8 0.85 6.56 -9.05
CA LYS A 8 1.14 5.85 -10.31
C LYS A 8 1.99 6.66 -11.30
N GLU A 9 1.91 7.99 -11.22
CA GLU A 9 2.71 8.87 -12.09
C GLU A 9 4.20 8.77 -11.77
N TYR A 10 4.55 8.76 -10.47
CA TYR A 10 5.94 8.63 -10.04
C TYR A 10 6.43 7.17 -10.09
N SER A 11 5.59 6.20 -9.72
CA SER A 11 6.01 4.79 -9.70
C SER A 11 6.39 4.28 -11.09
N LYS A 12 5.64 4.67 -12.13
CA LYS A 12 5.95 4.35 -13.53
C LYS A 12 7.34 4.76 -13.98
N CYS A 13 7.86 5.86 -13.44
CA CYS A 13 9.21 6.33 -13.76
C CYS A 13 10.29 5.42 -13.17
N ILE A 14 9.98 4.70 -12.10
CA ILE A 14 10.90 3.81 -11.38
C ILE A 14 10.74 2.36 -11.82
N GLU A 15 9.52 1.92 -12.13
CA GLU A 15 9.17 0.55 -12.52
C GLU A 15 10.05 -0.01 -13.67
N LYS A 16 10.46 0.85 -14.60
CA LYS A 16 11.34 0.46 -15.73
C LYS A 16 12.79 0.12 -15.34
N TYR A 17 13.18 0.39 -14.10
CA TYR A 17 14.51 0.10 -13.55
C TYR A 17 14.50 -1.07 -12.57
N LEU A 18 13.35 -1.70 -12.33
CA LEU A 18 13.26 -2.87 -11.46
C LEU A 18 13.89 -4.08 -12.14
N GLU A 19 14.66 -4.84 -11.37
CA GLU A 19 15.21 -6.13 -11.79
C GLU A 19 14.29 -7.28 -11.34
N PRO A 20 14.33 -8.45 -12.00
CA PRO A 20 13.50 -9.60 -11.63
C PRO A 20 13.63 -10.05 -10.16
N GLU A 21 14.78 -9.81 -9.55
CA GLU A 21 15.10 -10.16 -8.16
C GLU A 21 14.55 -9.13 -7.15
N ASP A 22 14.11 -7.95 -7.61
CA ASP A 22 13.55 -6.92 -6.75
C ASP A 22 12.17 -7.30 -6.23
N THR A 23 12.06 -7.44 -4.91
CA THR A 23 10.75 -7.47 -4.25
C THR A 23 10.14 -6.05 -4.26
N TYR A 24 9.08 -5.85 -5.05
CA TYR A 24 8.38 -4.58 -5.20
C TYR A 24 6.89 -4.72 -4.84
N ILE A 25 6.49 -4.17 -3.69
CA ILE A 25 5.11 -4.27 -3.19
C ILE A 25 4.46 -2.89 -3.22
N THR A 26 3.25 -2.81 -3.77
CA THR A 26 2.45 -1.57 -3.81
C THR A 26 1.31 -1.63 -2.81
N CYS A 27 1.20 -0.63 -1.93
CA CYS A 27 0.03 -0.50 -1.06
C CYS A 27 -1.10 0.29 -1.75
N ILE A 28 -2.29 -0.29 -1.76
CA ILE A 28 -3.50 0.29 -2.35
C ILE A 28 -4.46 0.64 -1.22
N PHE A 29 -4.81 1.92 -1.09
CA PHE A 29 -5.75 2.40 -0.07
C PHE A 29 -7.04 2.88 -0.73
N GLY A 30 -8.16 2.19 -0.49
CA GLY A 30 -9.44 2.56 -1.10
C GLY A 30 -10.68 2.09 -0.34
N GLU A 31 -11.84 2.26 -0.97
CA GLU A 31 -13.13 1.78 -0.49
C GLU A 31 -13.61 0.66 -1.43
N TRP A 32 -14.14 -0.44 -0.89
CA TRP A 32 -14.74 -1.50 -1.71
C TRP A 32 -16.12 -1.07 -2.20
N LYS A 33 -16.28 -0.85 -3.51
CA LYS A 33 -17.54 -0.42 -4.11
C LYS A 33 -17.79 -1.09 -5.44
N LYS A 34 -18.97 -1.67 -5.61
CA LYS A 34 -19.43 -2.30 -6.86
C LYS A 34 -18.40 -3.34 -7.39
N GLY A 35 -17.86 -4.17 -6.50
CA GLY A 35 -16.92 -5.23 -6.85
C GLY A 35 -15.51 -4.77 -7.20
N LYS A 36 -15.11 -3.55 -6.81
CA LYS A 36 -13.75 -3.04 -7.03
C LYS A 36 -13.29 -2.09 -5.93
N VAL A 37 -11.98 -1.97 -5.77
CA VAL A 37 -11.34 -0.96 -4.91
C VAL A 37 -11.37 0.40 -5.60
N VAL A 38 -11.97 1.40 -4.94
CA VAL A 38 -12.04 2.78 -5.43
C VAL A 38 -11.16 3.68 -4.57
N GLN A 39 -10.10 4.24 -5.16
CA GLN A 39 -9.16 5.12 -4.47
C GLN A 39 -9.58 6.59 -4.61
N LYS A 40 -9.79 7.28 -3.50
CA LYS A 40 -9.97 8.74 -3.47
C LYS A 40 -8.61 9.40 -3.22
N GLY A 41 -8.15 10.23 -4.15
CA GLY A 41 -6.78 10.74 -4.19
C GLY A 41 -6.29 11.36 -2.88
N THR A 42 -7.06 12.26 -2.25
CA THR A 42 -6.70 12.88 -0.97
C THR A 42 -6.52 11.85 0.14
N GLN A 43 -7.40 10.85 0.20
CA GLN A 43 -7.39 9.85 1.28
C GLN A 43 -6.28 8.83 1.09
N ALA A 44 -6.05 8.39 -0.16
CA ALA A 44 -4.91 7.55 -0.48
C ALA A 44 -3.59 8.25 -0.12
N LYS A 45 -3.44 9.55 -0.43
CA LYS A 45 -2.27 10.35 -0.06
C LYS A 45 -2.04 10.41 1.45
N MET A 46 -3.11 10.66 2.22
CA MET A 46 -3.02 10.66 3.69
C MET A 46 -2.63 9.28 4.24
N ALA A 47 -3.28 8.22 3.75
CA ALA A 47 -2.98 6.85 4.17
C ALA A 47 -1.54 6.42 3.88
N ARG A 48 -0.98 6.83 2.74
CA ARG A 48 0.44 6.59 2.42
C ARG A 48 1.39 7.25 3.40
N GLY A 49 1.12 8.51 3.78
CA GLY A 49 1.91 9.20 4.80
C GLY A 49 1.81 8.51 6.16
N GLU A 50 0.61 8.10 6.56
CA GLU A 50 0.39 7.35 7.79
C GLU A 50 1.04 5.96 7.77
N MET A 51 1.10 5.29 6.63
CA MET A 51 1.83 4.02 6.50
C MET A 51 3.32 4.20 6.76
N VAL A 52 3.95 5.24 6.17
CA VAL A 52 5.36 5.58 6.46
C VAL A 52 5.56 5.84 7.95
N ARG A 53 4.65 6.59 8.57
CA ARG A 53 4.70 6.88 10.00
C ARG A 53 4.57 5.62 10.85
N PHE A 54 3.59 4.77 10.55
CA PHE A 54 3.36 3.50 11.23
C PHE A 54 4.60 2.60 11.17
N MET A 55 5.22 2.47 9.99
CA MET A 55 6.48 1.73 9.83
C MET A 55 7.60 2.29 10.70
N GLY A 56 7.78 3.61 10.69
CA GLY A 56 8.81 4.27 11.49
C GLY A 56 8.59 4.14 13.00
N GLU A 57 7.36 4.29 13.47
CA GLU A 57 7.01 4.16 14.90
C GLU A 57 7.15 2.72 15.41
N LYS A 58 6.88 1.73 14.57
CA LYS A 58 6.94 0.31 14.92
C LYS A 58 8.27 -0.36 14.61
N GLY A 59 9.16 0.31 13.88
CA GLY A 59 10.43 -0.27 13.45
C GLY A 59 10.23 -1.45 12.49
N ILE A 60 9.22 -1.36 11.61
CA ILE A 60 8.87 -2.46 10.69
C ILE A 60 9.99 -2.67 9.67
N LEU A 61 10.48 -3.90 9.60
CA LEU A 61 11.49 -4.32 8.63
C LEU A 61 10.97 -5.37 7.64
N ASN A 62 9.85 -6.04 7.98
CA ASN A 62 9.26 -7.10 7.17
C ASN A 62 7.89 -6.68 6.64
N VAL A 63 7.52 -7.14 5.45
CA VAL A 63 6.29 -6.71 4.77
C VAL A 63 5.03 -7.28 5.41
N GLU A 64 5.14 -8.47 5.99
CA GLU A 64 4.04 -9.15 6.68
C GLU A 64 3.52 -8.32 7.87
N GLU A 65 4.40 -7.51 8.49
CA GLU A 65 4.01 -6.61 9.59
C GLU A 65 3.15 -5.43 9.11
N LEU A 66 3.20 -5.09 7.81
CA LEU A 66 2.38 -4.01 7.23
C LEU A 66 0.89 -4.36 7.25
N CYS A 67 0.53 -5.65 7.27
CA CYS A 67 -0.85 -6.11 7.38
C CYS A 67 -1.51 -5.64 8.69
N GLY A 68 -0.71 -5.29 9.72
CA GLY A 68 -1.18 -4.73 10.98
C GLY A 68 -1.54 -3.24 10.93
N PHE A 69 -1.46 -2.58 9.76
CA PHE A 69 -1.84 -1.17 9.62
C PHE A 69 -3.34 -0.97 9.85
N ASP A 70 -3.66 -0.08 10.80
CA ASP A 70 -5.01 0.14 11.35
C ASP A 70 -5.40 1.64 11.43
N ARG A 71 -4.72 2.51 10.67
CA ARG A 71 -4.92 3.98 10.76
C ARG A 71 -6.00 4.47 9.80
N LEU A 72 -6.62 5.59 10.15
CA LEU A 72 -7.63 6.28 9.32
C LEU A 72 -8.83 5.40 8.91
N GLY A 73 -9.10 4.34 9.67
CA GLY A 73 -10.17 3.36 9.40
C GLY A 73 -9.84 2.33 8.32
N TYR A 74 -8.61 2.31 7.80
CA TYR A 74 -8.16 1.28 6.88
C TYR A 74 -7.80 0.00 7.63
N HIS A 75 -8.05 -1.15 7.00
CA HIS A 75 -7.58 -2.47 7.43
C HIS A 75 -7.10 -3.24 6.21
N PHE A 76 -6.15 -4.16 6.41
CA PHE A 76 -5.67 -5.06 5.36
C PHE A 76 -6.78 -6.02 4.93
N GLU A 77 -6.91 -6.24 3.62
CA GLU A 77 -7.87 -7.17 3.04
C GLU A 77 -7.11 -8.26 2.26
N GLU A 78 -7.03 -9.45 2.85
CA GLU A 78 -6.24 -10.57 2.34
C GLU A 78 -6.76 -11.08 1.01
N GLU A 79 -8.09 -11.19 0.85
CA GLU A 79 -8.70 -11.73 -0.38
C GLU A 79 -8.46 -10.84 -1.61
N LEU A 80 -8.18 -9.55 -1.39
CA LEU A 80 -7.88 -8.59 -2.45
C LEU A 80 -6.38 -8.38 -2.65
N SER A 81 -5.55 -8.95 -1.79
CA SER A 81 -4.11 -8.76 -1.78
C SER A 81 -3.37 -9.89 -2.49
N SER A 82 -2.10 -9.64 -2.80
CA SER A 82 -1.19 -10.57 -3.46
C SER A 82 0.24 -10.35 -2.98
N ASP A 83 1.18 -11.13 -3.53
CA ASP A 83 2.62 -10.97 -3.33
C ASP A 83 3.17 -9.60 -3.79
N LYS A 84 2.42 -8.88 -4.65
CA LYS A 84 2.84 -7.58 -5.22
C LYS A 84 1.95 -6.41 -4.84
N GLU A 85 0.74 -6.66 -4.41
CA GLU A 85 -0.23 -5.61 -4.06
C GLU A 85 -0.86 -5.90 -2.70
N TYR A 86 -0.68 -4.98 -1.76
CA TYR A 86 -1.33 -5.05 -0.44
C TYR A 86 -2.50 -4.07 -0.44
N VAL A 87 -3.71 -4.60 -0.30
CA VAL A 87 -4.94 -3.82 -0.37
C VAL A 87 -5.43 -3.52 1.02
N PHE A 88 -5.68 -2.24 1.28
CA PHE A 88 -6.25 -1.73 2.50
C PHE A 88 -7.58 -1.07 2.21
N ILE A 89 -8.64 -1.56 2.85
CA ILE A 89 -10.01 -1.09 2.65
C ILE A 89 -10.45 -0.24 3.84
N ARG A 90 -11.14 0.86 3.54
CA ARG A 90 -11.88 1.63 4.53
C ARG A 90 -13.37 1.50 4.25
N ASN A 91 -14.13 1.20 5.29
CA ASN A 91 -15.60 1.14 5.26
C ASN A 91 -16.24 2.53 5.38
#